data_AF-A0A952TN53-F1
#
_entry.id   AF-A0A952TN53-F1
#
_cell.length_a   1.000
_cell.length_b   1.000
_cell.length_c   1.000
_cell.angle_alpha   90.00
_cell.angle_beta   90.00
_cell.angle_gamma   90.00
#
_symmetry.space_group_name_H-M   'P 1'
#
loop_
_entity.id
_entity.type
_entity.pdbx_description
1 polymer ?
#
loop_
_entity_poly.entity_id
_entity_poly.type
_entity_poly.pdbx_seq_one_letter_code
_entity_poly.pdbx_strand_id
1 'polypeptide(L)'
;MVDLSPTLHLILCAREALERGDSIRVGIAEFIESDKSDLKLFLLNRALEAEDSRKLPRELKETEKSALSVLRRGLDGESILPVLKELEADLVERSDSEIEDFTQKLTFRCLIPLLIFVFPGYLVLLLGPTLERLLISLE
;
A
#
# COMPACT_ATOMS: atom_id res chain seq x y z
N MET A 1 -6.57 -13.41 0.66
CA MET A 1 -6.26 -12.60 1.85
C MET A 1 -5.61 -11.34 1.34
N VAL A 2 -6.18 -10.18 1.63
CA VAL A 2 -5.63 -8.89 1.18
C VAL A 2 -4.27 -8.75 1.85
N ASP A 3 -3.21 -8.62 1.06
CA ASP A 3 -1.85 -8.46 1.54
C ASP A 3 -1.72 -7.03 2.09
N LEU A 4 -1.99 -6.87 3.39
CA LEU A 4 -1.95 -5.57 4.05
C LEU A 4 -0.49 -5.14 4.19
N SER A 5 -0.21 -3.85 4.04
CA SER A 5 1.14 -3.32 4.31
C SER A 5 1.58 -3.76 5.72
N PRO A 6 2.77 -4.39 5.87
CA PRO A 6 3.24 -4.90 7.16
C PRO A 6 3.29 -3.81 8.26
N THR A 7 3.52 -2.55 7.87
CA THR A 7 3.48 -1.41 8.80
C THR A 7 2.08 -1.12 9.31
N LEU A 8 1.08 -1.16 8.42
CA LEU A 8 -0.32 -0.91 8.79
C LEU A 8 -0.84 -2.04 9.68
N HIS A 9 -0.50 -3.29 9.35
CA HIS A 9 -0.86 -4.45 10.16
C HIS A 9 -0.29 -4.35 11.59
N LEU A 10 0.99 -3.97 11.73
CA LEU A 10 1.61 -3.74 13.03
C LEU A 10 0.90 -2.65 13.85
N ILE A 11 0.55 -1.52 13.22
CA ILE A 11 -0.14 -0.40 13.88
C ILE A 11 -1.54 -0.84 14.32
N LEU A 12 -2.26 -1.60 13.48
CA LEU A 12 -3.58 -2.13 13.81
C LEU A 12 -3.53 -3.06 15.02
N CYS A 13 -2.64 -4.06 15.04
CA CYS A 13 -2.49 -4.95 16.19
C CYS A 13 -2.14 -4.18 17.48
N ALA A 14 -1.24 -3.20 17.39
CA ALA A 14 -0.87 -2.36 18.54
C ALA A 14 -2.04 -1.48 19.03
N ARG A 15 -2.82 -0.89 18.11
CA ARG A 15 -3.99 -0.08 18.43
C ARG A 15 -5.07 -0.93 19.08
N GLU A 16 -5.42 -2.07 18.48
CA GLU A 16 -6.46 -2.98 18.97
C GLU A 16 -6.13 -3.46 20.39
N ALA A 17 -4.88 -3.86 20.65
CA ALA A 17 -4.45 -4.21 22.00
C ALA A 17 -4.66 -3.06 22.99
N LEU A 18 -4.25 -1.84 22.65
CA LEU A 18 -4.45 -0.68 23.51
C LEU A 18 -5.92 -0.31 23.73
N GLU A 19 -6.77 -0.47 22.71
CA GLU A 19 -8.22 -0.22 22.83
C GLU A 19 -8.93 -1.26 23.71
N ARG A 20 -8.42 -2.50 23.75
CA ARG A 20 -8.87 -3.54 24.70
C ARG A 20 -8.39 -3.28 26.14
N GLY A 21 -7.47 -2.33 26.33
CA GLY A 21 -6.80 -2.08 27.62
C GLY A 21 -5.60 -3.00 27.88
N ASP A 22 -5.16 -3.76 26.88
CA ASP A 22 -3.95 -4.59 26.96
C ASP A 22 -2.69 -3.72 26.81
N SER A 23 -1.54 -4.30 27.17
CA SER A 23 -0.25 -3.66 26.90
C SER A 23 0.09 -3.72 25.41
N ILE A 24 0.80 -2.71 24.92
CA ILE A 24 1.33 -2.66 23.54
C ILE A 24 2.16 -3.89 23.16
N ARG A 25 2.80 -4.54 24.14
CA ARG A 25 3.60 -5.76 23.95
C ARG A 25 2.75 -6.91 23.41
N VAL A 26 1.50 -6.99 23.82
CA VAL A 26 0.54 -8.00 23.34
C VAL A 26 0.29 -7.79 21.85
N GLY A 27 -0.03 -6.57 21.42
CA GLY A 27 -0.25 -6.27 20.01
C GLY A 27 1.00 -6.49 19.13
N ILE A 28 2.19 -6.18 19.65
CA ILE A 28 3.45 -6.48 18.94
C ILE A 28 3.67 -7.99 18.83
N ALA A 29 3.37 -8.77 19.87
CA ALA A 29 3.47 -10.23 19.84
C ALA A 29 2.48 -10.85 18.85
N GLU A 30 1.23 -10.39 18.82
CA GLU A 30 0.20 -10.81 17.86
C GLU A 30 0.65 -10.56 16.40
N PHE A 31 1.27 -9.40 16.13
CA PHE A 31 1.87 -9.11 14.84
C PHE A 31 3.03 -10.07 14.48
N ILE A 32 3.94 -10.31 15.43
CA ILE A 32 5.07 -11.23 15.22
C ILE A 32 4.58 -12.66 14.94
N GLU A 33 3.49 -13.11 15.53
CA GLU A 33 2.94 -14.45 15.28
C GLU A 33 2.29 -14.56 13.89
N SER A 34 1.57 -13.52 13.48
CA SER A 34 0.75 -13.51 12.26
C SER A 34 1.54 -13.18 10.98
N ASP A 35 2.56 -12.33 11.07
CA ASP A 35 3.29 -11.82 9.90
C ASP A 35 4.56 -12.64 9.58
N LYS A 36 5.04 -12.58 8.33
CA LYS A 36 6.30 -13.17 7.86
C LYS A 36 7.27 -12.13 7.27
N SER A 37 6.93 -10.85 7.36
CA SER A 37 7.67 -9.75 6.73
C SER A 37 9.02 -9.47 7.39
N ASP A 38 9.91 -8.76 6.68
CA ASP A 38 11.22 -8.34 7.21
C ASP A 38 11.10 -7.47 8.47
N LEU A 39 9.98 -6.76 8.64
CA LEU A 39 9.66 -6.04 9.87
C LEU A 39 9.56 -6.96 11.10
N LYS A 40 9.07 -8.19 10.93
CA LYS A 40 9.06 -9.18 12.01
C LYS A 40 10.48 -9.56 12.41
N LEU A 41 11.36 -9.84 11.43
CA LEU A 41 12.75 -10.15 11.71
C LEU A 41 13.44 -8.99 12.44
N PHE A 42 13.14 -7.76 12.05
CA PHE A 42 13.65 -6.57 12.73
C PHE A 42 13.14 -6.47 14.18
N LEU A 43 11.83 -6.62 14.41
CA LEU A 43 11.23 -6.56 15.74
C LEU A 43 11.72 -7.70 16.65
N LEU A 44 11.87 -8.91 16.10
CA LEU A 44 12.36 -10.08 16.83
C LEU A 44 13.83 -9.89 17.25
N ASN A 45 14.69 -9.38 16.36
CA ASN A 45 16.09 -9.10 16.66
C ASN A 45 16.23 -8.00 17.73
N ARG A 46 15.37 -6.98 17.71
CA ARG A 46 15.38 -5.87 18.70
C ARG A 46 14.74 -6.23 20.05
N ALA A 47 13.77 -7.15 20.08
CA ALA A 47 13.20 -7.66 21.32
C ALA A 47 14.17 -8.55 22.11
N LEU A 48 15.13 -9.17 21.42
CA LEU A 48 16.18 -10.01 22.02
C LEU A 48 17.43 -9.23 22.43
N GLU A 49 17.76 -8.11 21.76
CA GLU A 49 18.94 -7.29 22.07
C GLU A 49 18.55 -5.94 22.67
N ALA A 50 18.28 -5.95 23.96
CA ALA A 50 18.22 -4.76 24.79
C ALA A 50 19.62 -4.18 24.99
N GLU A 51 20.24 -3.53 23.99
CA GLU A 51 21.39 -2.66 24.32
C GLU A 51 21.86 -1.58 23.33
N ASP A 52 21.37 -1.45 22.08
CA ASP A 52 21.85 -0.32 21.26
C ASP A 52 20.78 0.41 20.44
N SER A 53 20.45 1.59 20.93
CA SER A 53 19.36 2.45 20.47
C SER A 53 19.66 3.25 19.20
N ARG A 54 20.80 3.03 18.52
CA ARG A 54 21.31 4.01 17.52
C ARG A 54 21.47 3.52 16.08
N LYS A 55 21.23 2.25 15.77
CA LYS A 55 21.31 1.73 14.39
C LYS A 55 19.97 1.20 13.93
N LEU A 56 19.10 2.10 13.47
CA LEU A 56 18.03 1.71 12.54
C LEU A 56 18.71 1.21 11.25
N PRO A 57 18.30 0.07 10.68
CA PRO A 57 18.78 -0.37 9.37
C PRO A 57 18.61 0.77 8.37
N ARG A 58 19.62 0.99 7.53
CA ARG A 58 19.62 2.08 6.54
C ARG A 58 18.53 1.93 5.46
N GLU A 59 17.80 0.83 5.44
CA GLU A 59 16.84 0.48 4.38
C GLU A 59 15.37 0.56 4.81
N LEU A 60 15.05 0.92 6.07
CA LEU A 60 13.65 1.12 6.47
C LEU A 60 13.06 2.37 5.81
N LYS A 61 11.81 2.26 5.35
CA LYS A 61 11.01 3.39 4.85
C LYS A 61 10.76 4.38 5.98
N GLU A 62 10.58 5.67 5.64
CA GLU A 62 10.30 6.71 6.63
C GLU A 62 9.03 6.43 7.46
N THR A 63 8.02 5.79 6.85
CA THR A 63 6.79 5.33 7.55
C THR A 63 7.08 4.28 8.61
N GLU A 64 7.94 3.30 8.31
CA GLU A 64 8.34 2.24 9.23
C GLU A 64 9.14 2.82 10.41
N LYS A 65 10.05 3.77 10.13
CA LYS A 65 10.80 4.48 11.19
C LYS A 65 9.86 5.25 12.11
N SER A 66 8.89 5.96 11.54
CA SER A 66 7.89 6.70 12.31
C SER A 66 7.08 5.75 13.21
N ALA A 67 6.54 4.67 12.65
CA ALA A 67 5.78 3.66 13.39
C ALA A 67 6.60 3.06 14.54
N LEU A 68 7.83 2.64 14.28
CA LEU A 68 8.72 2.08 15.31
C LEU A 68 9.04 3.08 16.42
N SER A 69 9.20 4.37 16.09
CA SER A 69 9.45 5.40 17.10
C SER A 69 8.26 5.61 18.03
N VAL A 70 7.04 5.56 17.51
CA VAL A 70 5.79 5.66 18.28
C VAL A 70 5.63 4.43 19.17
N LEU A 71 5.81 3.23 18.63
CA LEU A 71 5.72 1.99 19.40
C LEU A 71 6.74 1.94 20.54
N ARG A 72 7.95 2.45 20.31
CA ARG A 72 8.98 2.53 21.35
C ARG A 72 8.53 3.41 22.52
N ARG A 73 7.96 4.59 22.24
CA ARG A 73 7.41 5.47 23.29
C ARG A 73 6.31 4.76 24.10
N GLY A 74 5.47 3.97 23.42
CA GLY A 74 4.46 3.15 24.10
C GLY A 74 5.04 2.03 24.95
N LEU A 75 6.16 1.43 24.53
CA LEU A 75 6.91 0.44 25.34
C LEU A 75 7.56 1.08 26.57
N ASP A 76 7.95 2.36 26.48
CA ASP A 76 8.47 3.16 27.58
C ASP A 76 7.36 3.67 28.53
N GLY A 77 6.09 3.34 28.24
CA GLY A 77 4.93 3.63 29.10
C GLY A 77 4.19 4.93 28.76
N GLU A 78 4.53 5.60 27.66
CA GLU A 78 3.79 6.78 27.20
C GLU A 78 2.43 6.40 26.59
N SER A 79 1.43 7.28 26.75
CA SER A 79 0.16 7.14 26.05
C SER A 79 0.34 7.51 24.57
N ILE A 80 0.31 6.50 23.71
CA ILE A 80 0.54 6.64 22.26
C ILE A 80 -0.71 6.38 21.41
N LEU A 81 -1.83 5.99 22.02
CA LEU A 81 -3.07 5.68 21.32
C LEU A 81 -3.53 6.78 20.34
N PRO A 82 -3.57 8.08 20.70
CA PRO A 82 -3.97 9.11 19.74
C PRO A 82 -3.00 9.21 18.56
N VAL A 83 -1.70 9.12 18.82
CA VAL A 83 -0.65 9.18 17.79
C VAL A 83 -0.72 7.97 16.85
N LEU A 84 -1.05 6.78 17.36
CA LEU A 84 -1.28 5.60 16.54
C LEU A 84 -2.49 5.77 15.61
N LYS A 85 -3.57 6.39 16.09
CA LYS A 85 -4.76 6.66 15.26
C LYS A 85 -4.48 7.65 14.14
N GLU A 86 -3.71 8.70 14.42
CA GLU A 86 -3.25 9.64 13.40
C GLU A 86 -2.38 8.94 12.36
N LEU A 87 -1.41 8.14 12.81
CA LEU A 87 -0.52 7.41 11.91
C LEU A 87 -1.26 6.38 11.04
N GLU A 88 -2.28 5.71 11.59
CA GLU A 88 -3.16 4.82 10.84
C GLU A 88 -3.92 5.59 9.75
N ALA A 89 -4.56 6.70 10.11
CA ALA A 89 -5.30 7.54 9.17
C ALA A 89 -4.40 8.02 8.02
N ASP A 90 -3.19 8.50 8.34
CA ASP A 90 -2.20 8.93 7.35
C ASP A 90 -1.80 7.80 6.40
N LEU A 91 -1.64 6.58 6.90
CA LEU A 91 -1.28 5.42 6.07
C LEU A 91 -2.43 4.99 5.16
N VAL A 92 -3.67 5.03 5.67
CA VAL A 92 -4.86 4.70 4.88
C VAL A 92 -5.04 5.74 3.77
N GLU A 93 -4.96 7.03 4.09
CA GLU A 93 -5.09 8.11 3.10
C GLU A 93 -4.03 8.02 2.00
N ARG A 94 -2.77 7.73 2.36
CA ARG A 94 -1.71 7.47 1.37
C ARG A 94 -2.02 6.26 0.49
N SER A 95 -2.53 5.19 1.09
CA SER A 95 -2.90 3.98 0.34
C SER A 95 -4.03 4.27 -0.65
N ASP A 96 -5.04 5.03 -0.24
CA ASP A 96 -6.15 5.43 -1.09
C ASP A 96 -5.67 6.30 -2.26
N SER A 97 -4.77 7.27 -1.99
CA SER A 97 -4.16 8.09 -3.04
C SER A 97 -3.34 7.26 -4.03
N GLU A 98 -2.58 6.27 -3.56
CA GLU A 98 -1.81 5.36 -4.43
C GLU A 98 -2.73 4.50 -5.31
N ILE A 99 -3.85 4.02 -4.76
CA ILE A 99 -4.86 3.27 -5.49
C ILE A 99 -5.51 4.14 -6.56
N GLU A 100 -5.86 5.39 -6.23
CA GLU A 100 -6.46 6.32 -7.17
C GLU A 100 -5.51 6.63 -8.34
N ASP A 101 -4.26 6.95 -8.03
CA ASP A 101 -3.19 7.16 -9.02
C ASP A 101 -3.00 5.95 -9.93
N PHE A 102 -2.98 4.74 -9.35
CA PHE A 102 -2.87 3.51 -10.10
C PHE A 102 -4.07 3.29 -11.01
N THR A 103 -5.27 3.52 -10.50
CA THR A 103 -6.54 3.36 -11.23
C THR A 103 -6.59 4.30 -12.43
N GLN A 104 -6.23 5.57 -12.23
CA GLN A 104 -6.15 6.55 -13.33
C GLN A 104 -5.17 6.09 -14.42
N LYS A 105 -3.95 5.68 -14.03
CA LYS A 105 -2.94 5.17 -14.98
C LYS A 105 -3.42 3.91 -15.70
N LEU A 106 -4.11 3.02 -15.02
CA LEU A 106 -4.65 1.79 -15.59
C LEU A 106 -5.71 2.09 -16.65
N THR A 107 -6.65 3.00 -16.38
CA THR A 107 -7.67 3.43 -17.34
C THR A 107 -7.05 3.90 -18.66
N PHE A 108 -6.01 4.74 -18.60
CA PHE A 108 -5.29 5.17 -19.81
C PHE A 108 -4.57 4.03 -20.53
N ARG A 109 -3.95 3.11 -19.78
CA ARG A 109 -3.31 1.92 -20.38
C ARG A 109 -4.32 1.01 -21.08
N CYS A 110 -5.55 0.91 -20.56
CA CYS A 110 -6.62 0.14 -21.19
C CYS A 110 -7.21 0.82 -22.45
N LEU A 111 -7.13 2.15 -22.56
CA LEU A 111 -7.57 2.87 -23.76
C LEU A 111 -6.71 2.54 -24.99
N ILE A 112 -5.41 2.31 -24.82
CA ILE A 112 -4.49 2.00 -25.93
C ILE A 112 -4.94 0.76 -26.73
N PRO A 113 -5.10 -0.43 -26.13
CA PRO A 113 -5.56 -1.60 -26.88
C PRO A 113 -6.96 -1.38 -27.44
N LEU A 114 -7.86 -0.73 -26.68
CA LEU A 114 -9.20 -0.41 -27.17
C LEU A 114 -9.16 0.45 -28.44
N LEU A 115 -8.26 1.44 -28.50
CA LEU A 115 -8.10 2.31 -29.67
C LEU A 115 -7.59 1.53 -30.88
N ILE A 116 -6.67 0.57 -30.68
CA ILE A 116 -6.16 -0.32 -31.75
C ILE A 116 -7.29 -1.18 -32.33
N PHE A 117 -8.27 -1.60 -31.54
CA PHE A 117 -9.42 -2.37 -32.03
C PHE A 117 -10.53 -1.51 -32.63
N VAL A 118 -10.78 -0.34 -32.06
CA VAL A 118 -11.87 0.56 -32.46
C VAL A 118 -11.52 1.36 -33.72
N PHE A 119 -10.27 1.80 -33.85
CA PHE A 119 -9.80 2.64 -34.96
C PHE A 119 -9.95 1.96 -36.34
N PRO A 120 -9.57 0.69 -36.56
CA PRO A 120 -9.78 0.00 -37.83
C PRO A 120 -11.26 -0.13 -38.20
N GLY A 121 -12.12 -0.38 -37.21
CA GLY A 121 -13.56 -0.44 -37.41
C GLY A 121 -14.12 0.87 -37.95
N TYR A 122 -13.71 1.99 -37.36
CA TYR A 122 -14.07 3.32 -37.86
C TYR A 122 -13.49 3.61 -39.25
N LEU A 123 -12.26 3.20 -39.55
CA LEU A 123 -11.69 3.35 -40.89
C LEU A 123 -12.50 2.60 -41.93
N VAL A 124 -12.91 1.36 -41.68
CA VAL A 124 -13.76 0.59 -42.60
C VAL A 124 -15.11 1.27 -42.79
N LEU A 125 -15.70 1.81 -41.72
CA LEU A 125 -17.01 2.47 -41.79
C LEU A 125 -16.97 3.78 -42.59
N LEU A 126 -15.87 4.55 -42.48
CA LEU A 126 -15.67 5.81 -43.21
C LEU A 126 -15.17 5.62 -44.65
N LEU A 127 -14.19 4.73 -44.87
CA LEU A 127 -13.55 4.51 -46.17
C LEU A 127 -14.20 3.40 -47.00
N GLY A 128 -14.92 2.47 -46.37
CA GLY A 128 -15.63 1.40 -47.07
C GLY A 128 -16.51 1.91 -48.23
N PRO A 129 -17.49 2.80 -47.98
CA PRO A 129 -18.39 3.28 -49.03
C PRO A 129 -17.71 4.16 -50.08
N THR A 130 -16.61 4.84 -49.74
CA THR A 130 -15.83 5.64 -50.71
C THR A 130 -14.95 4.75 -51.59
N LEU A 131 -14.34 3.71 -51.03
CA LEU A 131 -13.58 2.71 -51.78
C LEU A 131 -14.49 1.90 -52.71
N GLU A 132 -15.67 1.48 -52.25
CA GLU A 132 -16.67 0.80 -53.10
C GLU A 132 -17.07 1.65 -54.30
N ARG A 133 -17.39 2.94 -54.09
CA ARG A 133 -17.75 3.86 -55.17
C ARG A 133 -16.60 4.09 -56.17
N LEU A 134 -15.36 4.17 -55.68
CA LEU A 134 -14.18 4.32 -56.54
C LEU A 134 -13.93 3.06 -57.37
N LEU A 135 -14.03 1.88 -56.78
CA LEU A 135 -13.88 0.59 -57.47
C LEU A 135 -14.92 0.42 -58.58
N ILE A 136 -16.19 0.70 -58.30
CA ILE A 136 -17.27 0.63 -59.29
C ILE A 136 -17.06 1.63 -60.44
N SER A 137 -16.39 2.76 -60.20
CA SER A 137 -16.10 3.75 -61.26
C SER A 137 -14.89 3.44 -62.13
N LEU A 138 -14.05 2.47 -61.70
CA LEU A 138 -12.81 2.06 -62.36
C LEU A 138 -12.98 0.81 -63.24
N GLU A 139 -14.04 0.03 -63.02
CA GLU A 139 -14.56 -1.01 -63.93
C GLU A 139 -15.50 -0.42 -65.00
#